data_AF-A0A9P6AUA8-F1
#
_entry.id   AF-A0A9P6AUA8-F1
#
_cell.length_a   1.000
_cell.length_b   1.000
_cell.length_c   1.000
_cell.angle_alpha   90.00
_cell.angle_beta   90.00
_cell.angle_gamma   90.00
#
_symmetry.space_group_name_H-M   'P 1'
#
loop_
_entity.id
_entity.type
_entity.pdbx_description
1 polymer ?
#
loop_
_entity_poly.entity_id
_entity_poly.type
_entity_poly.pdbx_seq_one_letter_code
_entity_poly.pdbx_strand_id
1 'polypeptide(L)'
;LIDASQQASFGRGGKDVLDPSYRRALVLNPDRITITPAGSLEPHAMGIVEAISQSLVSISDGSVSHRRVVAVFDKLNVYSEGDFFKGHVDTPSSPGMFGTLLINLPVAHEGGQLVVRAPEASAKHRKGVRDDSEGTPKQYMTNWAGSTDINWIAFFSDCEHEVLPVTRGNR
;
A
#
# COMPACT_ATOMS: atom_id res chain seq x y z
N LEU A 1 5.12 -19.01 -7.03
CA LEU A 1 4.28 -17.79 -7.02
C LEU A 1 4.28 -17.13 -8.38
N ILE A 2 5.44 -16.71 -8.90
CA ILE A 2 5.59 -16.07 -10.22
C ILE A 2 4.85 -16.83 -11.33
N ASP A 3 5.09 -18.14 -11.50
CA ASP A 3 4.45 -18.94 -12.55
C ASP A 3 2.94 -19.05 -12.44
N ALA A 4 2.40 -18.86 -11.23
CA ALA A 4 0.95 -18.86 -11.00
C ALA A 4 0.35 -17.47 -11.23
N SER A 5 1.14 -16.41 -11.19
CA SER A 5 0.67 -15.03 -11.32
C SER A 5 0.33 -14.66 -12.77
N GLN A 6 -0.43 -13.57 -12.92
CA GLN A 6 -0.67 -12.93 -14.22
C GLN A 6 -0.15 -11.50 -14.21
N GLN A 7 -0.04 -10.86 -15.38
CA GLN A 7 0.34 -9.45 -15.43
C GLN A 7 -0.71 -8.58 -14.74
N ALA A 8 -0.23 -7.62 -13.94
CA ALA A 8 -1.09 -6.72 -13.21
C ALA A 8 -1.58 -5.56 -14.08
N SER A 9 -2.90 -5.38 -14.19
CA SER A 9 -3.52 -4.19 -14.76
C SER A 9 -3.63 -3.07 -13.73
N PHE A 10 -4.03 -1.87 -14.13
CA PHE A 10 -4.40 -0.78 -13.24
C PHE A 10 -5.62 -0.02 -13.77
N GLY A 11 -6.36 0.62 -12.85
CA GLY A 11 -7.54 1.41 -13.20
C GLY A 11 -7.15 2.74 -13.84
N ARG A 12 -7.76 3.08 -14.98
CA ARG A 12 -7.67 4.39 -15.62
C ARG A 12 -9.02 4.77 -16.23
N GLY A 13 -9.66 5.79 -15.68
CA GLY A 13 -10.97 6.25 -16.16
C GLY A 13 -12.07 5.17 -16.09
N GLY A 14 -12.06 4.36 -15.01
CA GLY A 14 -13.04 3.29 -14.80
C GLY A 14 -12.82 2.03 -15.65
N LYS A 15 -11.66 1.90 -16.32
CA LYS A 15 -11.28 0.71 -17.09
C LYS A 15 -9.97 0.14 -16.58
N ASP A 16 -9.83 -1.18 -16.67
CA ASP A 16 -8.55 -1.84 -16.44
C ASP A 16 -7.66 -1.70 -17.68
N VAL A 17 -6.44 -1.24 -17.45
CA VAL A 17 -5.42 -1.03 -18.48
C VAL A 17 -4.20 -1.87 -18.18
N LEU A 18 -3.69 -2.55 -19.21
CA LEU A 18 -2.43 -3.27 -19.18
C LEU A 18 -1.38 -2.46 -19.95
N ASP A 19 -0.51 -1.75 -19.24
CA ASP A 19 0.58 -0.96 -19.81
C ASP A 19 1.87 -1.18 -19.01
N PRO A 20 2.77 -2.07 -19.49
CA PRO A 20 4.05 -2.36 -18.85
C PRO A 20 4.99 -1.16 -18.71
N SER A 21 4.76 -0.06 -19.43
CA SER A 21 5.54 1.18 -19.28
C SER A 21 5.10 2.02 -18.08
N TYR A 22 3.92 1.73 -17.53
CA TYR A 22 3.34 2.40 -16.37
C TYR A 22 3.34 1.51 -15.12
N ARG A 23 2.96 0.25 -15.30
CA ARG A 23 2.97 -0.77 -14.28
C ARG A 23 3.55 -2.05 -14.85
N ARG A 24 4.71 -2.45 -14.37
CA ARG A 24 5.27 -3.77 -14.62
C ARG A 24 5.29 -4.51 -13.30
N ALA A 25 4.35 -5.43 -13.12
CA ALA A 25 4.21 -6.26 -11.93
C ALA A 25 3.36 -7.48 -12.27
N LEU A 26 3.43 -8.48 -11.40
CA LEU A 26 2.57 -9.65 -11.41
C LEU A 26 1.55 -9.58 -10.27
N VAL A 27 0.40 -10.23 -10.45
CA VAL A 27 -0.67 -10.29 -9.46
C VAL A 27 -1.24 -11.69 -9.30
N LEU A 28 -1.57 -12.05 -8.06
CA LEU A 28 -2.39 -13.21 -7.68
C LEU A 28 -3.63 -12.71 -6.95
N ASN A 29 -4.79 -13.13 -7.42
CA ASN A 29 -6.08 -12.80 -6.83
C ASN A 29 -6.41 -13.75 -5.66
N PRO A 30 -7.32 -13.35 -4.75
CA PRO A 30 -7.61 -14.11 -3.53
C PRO A 30 -8.07 -15.55 -3.75
N ASP A 31 -8.76 -15.81 -4.85
CA ASP A 31 -9.23 -17.14 -5.27
C ASP A 31 -8.11 -18.09 -5.72
N ARG A 32 -6.90 -17.56 -5.95
CA ARG A 32 -5.73 -18.32 -6.44
C ARG A 32 -4.61 -18.49 -5.42
N ILE A 33 -4.85 -18.07 -4.17
CA ILE A 33 -3.87 -18.15 -3.10
C ILE A 33 -4.51 -18.65 -1.81
N THR A 34 -3.79 -19.49 -1.10
CA THR A 34 -4.15 -19.91 0.26
C THR A 34 -2.92 -19.71 1.13
N ILE A 35 -3.11 -19.04 2.26
CA ILE A 35 -2.06 -18.79 3.24
C ILE A 35 -2.11 -19.92 4.27
N THR A 36 -1.00 -20.63 4.43
CA THR A 36 -0.90 -21.79 5.32
C THR A 36 0.25 -21.65 6.32
N PRO A 37 0.04 -21.98 7.62
CA PRO A 37 -1.23 -22.37 8.20
C PRO A 37 -2.27 -21.23 8.16
N ALA A 38 -3.55 -21.61 8.19
CA ALA A 38 -4.62 -20.63 8.14
C ALA A 38 -4.47 -19.64 9.30
N GLY A 39 -4.51 -18.34 8.98
CA GLY A 39 -4.33 -17.28 9.96
C GLY A 39 -2.90 -16.74 10.12
N SER A 40 -1.88 -17.34 9.48
CA SER A 40 -0.48 -16.90 9.67
C SER A 40 -0.13 -15.49 9.21
N LEU A 41 -0.95 -14.89 8.36
CA LEU A 41 -0.82 -13.49 7.92
C LEU A 41 -2.13 -12.73 8.13
N GLU A 42 -2.90 -13.10 9.16
CA GLU A 42 -4.16 -12.44 9.47
C GLU A 42 -3.88 -11.12 10.22
N PRO A 43 -4.20 -9.94 9.62
CA PRO A 43 -3.79 -8.66 10.18
C PRO A 43 -4.39 -8.35 11.55
N HIS A 44 -5.56 -8.88 11.90
CA HIS A 44 -6.13 -8.70 13.25
C HIS A 44 -5.33 -9.47 14.30
N ALA A 45 -4.98 -10.73 14.04
CA ALA A 45 -4.18 -11.57 14.93
C ALA A 45 -2.76 -11.02 15.14
N MET A 46 -2.23 -10.30 14.15
CA MET A 46 -0.95 -9.59 14.24
C MET A 46 -1.05 -8.24 14.98
N GLY A 47 -2.24 -7.81 15.39
CA GLY A 47 -2.46 -6.50 16.04
C GLY A 47 -2.40 -5.31 15.09
N ILE A 48 -2.23 -5.53 13.78
CA ILE A 48 -2.08 -4.48 12.76
C ILE A 48 -3.36 -3.65 12.67
N VAL A 49 -4.52 -4.30 12.64
CA VAL A 49 -5.81 -3.58 12.50
C VAL A 49 -6.11 -2.72 13.73
N GLU A 50 -5.72 -3.17 14.91
CA GLU A 50 -5.85 -2.38 16.15
C GLU A 50 -4.96 -1.12 16.08
N ALA A 51 -3.69 -1.29 15.68
CA ALA A 51 -2.76 -0.17 15.49
C ALA A 51 -3.27 0.85 14.45
N ILE A 52 -3.86 0.37 13.34
CA ILE A 52 -4.51 1.21 12.33
C ILE A 52 -5.70 1.95 12.91
N SER A 53 -6.56 1.27 13.66
CA SER A 53 -7.76 1.86 14.27
C SER A 53 -7.38 3.00 15.22
N GLN A 54 -6.39 2.76 16.07
CA GLN A 54 -5.90 3.76 17.03
C GLN A 54 -5.20 4.95 16.36
N SER A 55 -4.49 4.72 15.25
CA SER A 55 -3.68 5.76 14.60
C SER A 55 -4.42 6.56 13.54
N LEU A 56 -5.26 5.92 12.71
CA LEU A 56 -5.90 6.58 11.56
C LEU A 56 -7.36 6.95 11.83
N VAL A 57 -8.09 6.17 12.65
CA VAL A 57 -9.53 6.39 12.85
C VAL A 57 -9.82 7.30 14.05
N SER A 58 -9.13 7.10 15.17
CA SER A 58 -9.29 7.93 16.37
C SER A 58 -8.95 9.42 16.17
N ILE A 59 -8.21 9.76 15.12
CA ILE A 59 -7.81 11.14 14.80
C ILE A 59 -8.91 11.90 14.02
N SER A 60 -9.88 11.19 13.44
CA SER A 60 -10.68 11.75 12.34
C SER A 60 -11.91 12.60 12.71
N ASP A 61 -12.51 12.52 13.91
CA ASP A 61 -13.73 13.32 14.15
C ASP A 61 -14.01 13.84 15.58
N GLY A 62 -13.15 13.65 16.58
CA GLY A 62 -13.39 14.16 17.94
C GLY A 62 -14.64 13.60 18.64
N SER A 63 -15.41 12.74 17.96
CA SER A 63 -16.37 11.83 18.53
C SER A 63 -15.72 10.43 18.54
N VAL A 64 -16.04 9.60 19.54
CA VAL A 64 -15.60 8.21 19.51
C VAL A 64 -16.53 7.48 18.54
N SER A 65 -16.31 7.67 17.24
CA SER A 65 -16.96 6.85 16.22
C SER A 65 -16.42 5.43 16.39
N HIS A 66 -17.22 4.53 16.98
CA HIS A 66 -16.98 3.09 17.10
C HIS A 66 -17.01 2.36 15.74
N ARG A 67 -16.38 2.93 14.70
CA ARG A 67 -16.24 2.28 13.39
C ARG A 67 -15.26 1.14 13.53
N ARG A 68 -15.75 -0.08 13.37
CA ARG A 68 -14.92 -1.28 13.28
C ARG A 68 -14.10 -1.22 11.99
N VAL A 69 -12.78 -1.18 12.12
CA VAL A 69 -11.87 -1.38 10.98
C VAL A 69 -11.77 -2.87 10.70
N VAL A 70 -11.78 -3.24 9.42
CA VAL A 70 -11.60 -4.61 8.96
C VAL A 70 -10.61 -4.57 7.80
N ALA A 71 -9.60 -5.45 7.85
CA ALA A 71 -8.72 -5.67 6.71
C ALA A 71 -9.34 -6.71 5.77
N VAL A 72 -9.44 -6.39 4.48
CA VAL A 72 -9.91 -7.31 3.44
C VAL A 72 -8.75 -7.60 2.50
N PHE A 73 -8.46 -8.88 2.29
CA PHE A 73 -7.40 -9.29 1.38
C PHE A 73 -7.83 -9.08 -0.07
N ASP A 74 -7.21 -8.10 -0.73
CA ASP A 74 -7.54 -7.70 -2.11
C ASP A 74 -6.72 -8.47 -3.16
N LYS A 75 -5.38 -8.42 -3.06
CA LYS A 75 -4.49 -9.13 -3.99
C LYS A 75 -3.08 -9.32 -3.39
N LEU A 76 -2.32 -10.24 -3.95
CA LEU A 76 -0.86 -10.31 -3.77
C LEU A 76 -0.19 -9.78 -5.04
N ASN A 77 0.61 -8.72 -4.90
CA ASN A 77 1.48 -8.26 -5.98
C ASN A 77 2.87 -8.89 -5.84
N VAL A 78 3.49 -9.22 -6.96
CA VAL A 78 4.88 -9.69 -7.03
C VAL A 78 5.63 -8.81 -8.03
N TYR A 79 6.78 -8.29 -7.62
CA TYR A 79 7.66 -7.47 -8.43
C TYR A 79 8.98 -8.19 -8.62
N SER A 80 9.30 -8.57 -9.86
CA SER A 80 10.59 -9.13 -10.23
C SER A 80 11.62 -8.05 -10.51
N GLU A 81 12.87 -8.43 -10.78
CA GLU A 81 13.91 -7.46 -11.13
C GLU A 81 13.50 -6.55 -12.30
N GLY A 82 13.62 -5.25 -12.08
CA GLY A 82 13.17 -4.18 -12.95
C GLY A 82 11.71 -3.77 -12.76
N ASP A 83 10.85 -4.59 -12.16
CA ASP A 83 9.42 -4.29 -12.01
C ASP A 83 9.16 -3.07 -11.11
N PHE A 84 8.11 -2.33 -11.43
CA PHE A 84 7.75 -1.05 -10.81
C PHE A 84 6.27 -0.73 -11.00
N PHE A 85 5.78 0.25 -10.26
CA PHE A 85 4.47 0.86 -10.51
C PHE A 85 4.54 2.36 -10.25
N LYS A 86 4.32 3.17 -11.28
CA LYS A 86 4.36 4.64 -11.18
C LYS A 86 3.29 5.21 -10.23
N GLY A 87 3.50 6.45 -9.83
CA GLY A 87 2.58 7.26 -9.00
C GLY A 87 1.12 7.11 -9.40
N HIS A 88 0.29 6.71 -8.45
CA HIS A 88 -1.15 6.59 -8.62
C HIS A 88 -1.88 6.75 -7.28
N VAL A 89 -3.18 6.99 -7.38
CA VAL A 89 -4.12 6.95 -6.25
C VAL A 89 -5.02 5.74 -6.47
N ASP A 90 -5.25 4.96 -5.43
CA ASP A 90 -6.10 3.78 -5.52
C ASP A 90 -7.54 4.17 -5.87
N THR A 91 -8.17 3.39 -6.74
CA THR A 91 -9.61 3.47 -6.93
C THR A 91 -10.28 2.64 -5.83
N PRO A 92 -11.16 3.22 -4.99
CA PRO A 92 -11.85 2.46 -3.95
C PRO A 92 -12.60 1.27 -4.53
N SER A 93 -12.33 0.08 -4.00
CA SER A 93 -13.00 -1.16 -4.44
C SER A 93 -14.35 -1.40 -3.77
N SER A 94 -14.66 -0.65 -2.71
CA SER A 94 -15.95 -0.70 -2.01
C SER A 94 -16.30 0.65 -1.37
N PRO A 95 -17.59 0.96 -1.12
CA PRO A 95 -18.00 2.21 -0.49
C PRO A 95 -17.44 2.47 0.91
N GLY A 96 -17.01 1.41 1.62
CA GLY A 96 -16.45 1.51 2.96
C GLY A 96 -14.92 1.56 3.01
N MET A 97 -14.24 1.46 1.86
CA MET A 97 -12.78 1.54 1.79
C MET A 97 -12.34 2.99 2.02
N PHE A 98 -11.52 3.20 3.06
CA PHE A 98 -10.95 4.52 3.38
C PHE A 98 -9.43 4.57 3.22
N GLY A 99 -8.80 3.43 2.95
CA GLY A 99 -7.35 3.33 2.90
C GLY A 99 -6.87 1.96 2.45
N THR A 100 -5.55 1.88 2.30
CA THR A 100 -4.82 0.71 1.83
C THR A 100 -3.88 0.24 2.94
N LEU A 101 -3.86 -1.07 3.19
CA LEU A 101 -2.88 -1.76 4.04
C LEU A 101 -2.01 -2.63 3.14
N LEU A 102 -0.70 -2.39 3.16
CA LEU A 102 0.28 -3.23 2.50
C LEU A 102 1.09 -3.99 3.54
N ILE A 103 1.22 -5.31 3.32
CA ILE A 103 2.08 -6.19 4.10
C ILE A 103 3.17 -6.70 3.16
N ASN A 104 4.42 -6.50 3.52
CA ASN A 104 5.59 -6.99 2.81
C ASN A 104 5.99 -8.35 3.35
N LEU A 105 6.02 -9.35 2.48
CA LEU A 105 6.51 -10.67 2.84
C LEU A 105 8.04 -10.61 3.05
N PRO A 106 8.59 -11.36 4.02
CA PRO A 106 10.03 -11.34 4.34
C PRO A 106 10.85 -12.12 3.30
N VAL A 107 10.79 -11.66 2.04
CA VAL A 107 11.57 -12.19 0.92
C VAL A 107 12.70 -11.21 0.61
N ALA A 108 13.93 -11.72 0.52
CA ALA A 108 15.09 -10.89 0.23
C ALA A 108 15.00 -10.25 -1.16
N HIS A 109 15.09 -8.92 -1.20
CA HIS A 109 15.09 -8.11 -2.41
C HIS A 109 15.88 -6.81 -2.17
N GLU A 110 16.27 -6.16 -3.27
CA GLU A 110 16.85 -4.81 -3.28
C GLU A 110 16.02 -3.90 -4.19
N GLY A 111 15.98 -2.60 -3.90
CA GLY A 111 15.06 -1.67 -4.55
C GLY A 111 13.61 -1.93 -4.12
N GLY A 112 12.64 -1.63 -4.98
CA GLY A 112 11.23 -1.96 -4.71
C GLY A 112 10.57 -1.10 -3.63
N GLN A 113 11.18 0.02 -3.24
CA GLN A 113 10.64 0.86 -2.17
C GLN A 113 9.25 1.37 -2.56
N LEU A 114 8.31 1.31 -1.62
CA LEU A 114 7.06 2.03 -1.72
C LEU A 114 7.29 3.47 -1.26
N VAL A 115 6.89 4.43 -2.09
CA VAL A 115 6.85 5.85 -1.74
C VAL A 115 5.38 6.25 -1.63
N VAL A 116 4.99 6.82 -0.49
CA VAL A 116 3.63 7.31 -0.22
C VAL A 116 3.68 8.79 0.03
N ARG A 117 2.83 9.56 -0.64
CA ARG A 117 2.75 11.02 -0.58
C ARG A 117 1.38 11.44 -0.07
N ALA A 118 1.37 12.30 0.94
CA ALA A 118 0.14 12.87 1.47
C ALA A 118 -0.56 13.75 0.41
N PRO A 119 -1.91 13.84 0.43
CA PRO A 119 -2.65 14.67 -0.52
C PRO A 119 -2.23 16.14 -0.45
N GLU A 120 -2.18 16.83 -1.59
CA GLU A 120 -1.74 18.24 -1.69
C GLU A 120 -2.55 19.21 -0.78
N ALA A 121 -3.82 18.90 -0.49
CA ALA A 121 -4.66 19.72 0.39
C ALA A 121 -4.10 19.82 1.83
N SER A 122 -3.30 18.83 2.26
CA SER A 122 -2.61 18.79 3.55
C SER A 122 -1.56 19.89 3.69
N ALA A 123 -1.01 20.39 2.57
CA ALA A 123 -0.03 21.48 2.56
C ALA A 123 -0.67 22.85 2.83
N LYS A 124 -1.99 23.00 2.60
CA LYS A 124 -2.69 24.29 2.71
C LYS A 124 -3.34 24.55 4.07
N HIS A 125 -3.55 23.53 4.91
CA HIS A 125 -4.24 23.65 6.20
C HIS A 125 -3.35 23.98 7.41
N ARG A 126 -2.02 24.02 7.26
CA ARG A 126 -1.10 24.46 8.32
C ARG A 126 -0.66 25.92 8.15
N LYS A 127 -1.60 26.85 8.04
CA LYS A 127 -1.33 28.32 8.09
C LYS A 127 -0.93 28.84 9.50
N GLY A 128 -0.14 28.07 10.26
CA GLY A 128 0.24 28.44 11.63
C GLY A 128 1.60 27.91 12.12
N VAL A 129 2.24 27.02 11.37
CA VAL A 129 3.60 26.57 11.67
C VAL A 129 4.44 26.93 10.46
N ARG A 130 5.34 27.89 10.62
CA ARG A 130 6.37 28.19 9.62
C ARG A 130 7.32 26.99 9.61
N ASP A 131 7.02 26.03 8.76
CA ASP A 131 7.97 25.05 8.25
C ASP A 131 8.43 25.62 6.91
N ASP A 132 9.69 25.98 6.86
CA ASP A 132 10.45 26.65 5.80
C ASP A 132 10.76 25.72 4.61
N SER A 133 10.09 24.57 4.54
CA SER A 133 10.04 23.69 3.39
C SER A 133 8.91 24.11 2.43
N GLU A 134 9.19 25.09 1.58
CA GLU A 134 8.35 25.37 0.41
C GLU A 134 8.13 24.10 -0.43
N GLY A 135 6.88 23.63 -0.48
CA GLY A 135 6.31 23.00 -1.67
C GLY A 135 6.47 21.48 -1.87
N THR A 136 7.06 20.71 -0.96
CA THR A 136 7.09 19.24 -1.11
C THR A 136 6.00 18.55 -0.27
N PRO A 137 5.11 17.74 -0.88
CA PRO A 137 4.18 16.90 -0.12
C PRO A 137 4.96 16.04 0.86
N LYS A 138 4.44 15.89 2.09
CA LYS A 138 5.02 14.95 3.05
C LYS A 138 5.04 13.57 2.42
N GLN A 139 6.23 13.00 2.32
CA GLN A 139 6.42 11.67 1.75
C GLN A 139 7.04 10.73 2.79
N TYR A 140 6.63 9.47 2.73
CA TYR A 140 7.26 8.37 3.44
C TYR A 140 7.76 7.36 2.42
N MET A 141 8.99 6.89 2.59
CA MET A 141 9.57 5.85 1.76
C MET A 141 9.94 4.65 2.64
N THR A 142 9.49 3.47 2.24
CA THR A 142 9.79 2.24 2.97
C THR A 142 11.25 1.85 2.83
N ASN A 143 11.83 1.25 3.87
CA ASN A 143 13.14 0.62 3.81
C ASN A 143 13.05 -0.86 4.24
N TRP A 144 12.30 -1.64 3.46
CA TRP A 144 12.04 -3.06 3.76
C TRP A 144 13.03 -4.02 3.12
N ALA A 145 13.89 -3.52 2.21
CA ALA A 145 14.89 -4.32 1.53
C ALA A 145 15.81 -5.01 2.55
N GLY A 146 15.95 -6.33 2.41
CA GLY A 146 16.77 -7.17 3.29
C GLY A 146 16.18 -7.43 4.69
N SER A 147 14.97 -6.95 5.01
CA SER A 147 14.31 -7.29 6.27
C SER A 147 13.84 -8.75 6.27
N THR A 148 14.08 -9.45 7.38
CA THR A 148 13.55 -10.78 7.65
C THR A 148 12.22 -10.75 8.39
N ASP A 149 11.77 -9.56 8.77
CA ASP A 149 10.53 -9.34 9.51
C ASP A 149 9.37 -9.04 8.56
N ILE A 150 8.15 -9.29 9.05
CA ILE A 150 6.96 -8.82 8.36
C ILE A 150 6.85 -7.32 8.57
N ASN A 151 7.00 -6.57 7.49
CA ASN A 151 6.83 -5.13 7.49
C ASN A 151 5.45 -4.78 6.94
N TRP A 152 4.86 -3.69 7.43
CA TRP A 152 3.57 -3.23 6.92
C TRP A 152 3.48 -1.71 6.96
N ILE A 153 2.57 -1.16 6.16
CA ILE A 153 2.20 0.24 6.14
C ILE A 153 0.72 0.38 5.80
N ALA A 154 0.05 1.33 6.44
CA ALA A 154 -1.31 1.71 6.09
C ALA A 154 -1.39 3.21 5.81
N PHE A 155 -2.19 3.60 4.81
CA PHE A 155 -2.39 4.99 4.42
C PHE A 155 -3.79 5.20 3.86
N PHE A 156 -4.27 6.45 3.89
CA PHE A 156 -5.59 6.81 3.37
C PHE A 156 -5.67 6.65 1.84
N SER A 157 -6.88 6.40 1.33
CA SER A 157 -7.10 6.09 -0.09
C SER A 157 -6.82 7.27 -1.02
N ASP A 158 -6.70 8.49 -0.50
CA ASP A 158 -6.37 9.70 -1.24
C ASP A 158 -4.86 9.98 -1.30
N CYS A 159 -4.03 9.17 -0.63
CA CYS A 159 -2.58 9.26 -0.75
C CYS A 159 -2.12 8.73 -2.12
N GLU A 160 -1.33 9.54 -2.83
CA GLU A 160 -0.60 9.05 -4.00
C GLU A 160 0.53 8.13 -3.54
N HIS A 161 0.75 7.03 -4.26
CA HIS A 161 1.86 6.14 -3.98
C HIS A 161 2.43 5.49 -5.23
N GLU A 162 3.68 5.04 -5.13
CA GLU A 162 4.39 4.33 -6.19
C GLU A 162 5.32 3.25 -5.63
N VAL A 163 5.68 2.29 -6.46
CA VAL A 163 6.71 1.29 -6.19
C VAL A 163 7.88 1.56 -7.12
N LEU A 164 9.02 1.92 -6.55
CA LEU A 164 10.27 2.11 -7.29
C LEU A 164 10.77 0.77 -7.85
N PRO A 165 11.62 0.79 -8.90
CA PRO A 165 12.12 -0.44 -9.50
C PRO A 165 12.79 -1.37 -8.48
N VAL A 166 12.43 -2.66 -8.51
CA VAL A 166 13.22 -3.71 -7.85
C VAL A 166 14.54 -3.83 -8.60
N THR A 167 15.66 -3.72 -7.90
CA THR A 167 17.00 -3.81 -8.53
C THR A 167 17.59 -5.21 -8.44
N ARG A 168 17.10 -6.04 -7.51
CA ARG A 168 17.52 -7.44 -7.38
C ARG A 168 16.49 -8.27 -6.62
N GLY A 169 16.31 -9.53 -7.02
CA GLY A 169 15.42 -10.48 -6.35
C GLY A 169 13.95 -10.29 -6.73
N ASN A 170 13.05 -10.68 -5.83
CA ASN A 170 11.61 -10.52 -5.99
C ASN A 170 11.00 -9.95 -4.72
N ARG A 171 10.13 -8.96 -4.87
CA ARG A 171 9.39 -8.32 -3.78
C ARG A 171 7.92 -8.70 -3.82
#